data_AF-A0A0N0TTJ0-F1
#
_entry.id   AF-A0A0N0TTJ0-F1
#
_cell.length_a   1.000
_cell.length_b   1.000
_cell.length_c   1.000
_cell.angle_alpha   90.00
_cell.angle_beta   90.00
_cell.angle_gamma   90.00
#
_symmetry.space_group_name_H-M   'P 1'
#
loop_
_entity.id
_entity.type
_entity.pdbx_description
1 polymer ?
#
loop_
_entity_poly.entity_id
_entity_poly.type
_entity_poly.pdbx_seq_one_letter_code
_entity_poly.pdbx_strand_id
1 'polypeptide(L)'
;MTDLRPTNDHKESERRLLDELRVLYTSRDRPSMQHLSDRSNRSKSTIHNVLISGRIPSWSVVEDIVLALDGDVDRFRKLYEMIDSERLGLNDRAEELGSELGLPASRHTQVSETHIVSHGGAVYIQSGGVPPFNPLTASAPPDLVSLYESACAAHATGAHAATQGLVRALIEAIGARETDGHDPLDGLHTLRSREVIPARVAIRGEFVHRLASDVVRGTRPPRPDDSAAALSFALALLSCVYLDGRP
;
A
#
# COMPACT_ATOMS: atom_id res chain seq x y z
N MET A 1 18.84 -30.31 7.82
CA MET A 1 19.69 -29.12 7.92
C MET A 1 18.82 -27.95 7.56
N THR A 2 18.50 -27.08 8.52
CA THR A 2 17.67 -25.89 8.29
C THR A 2 18.60 -24.74 7.98
N ASP A 3 18.58 -24.26 6.74
CA ASP A 3 19.52 -23.23 6.28
C ASP A 3 19.01 -21.84 6.70
N LEU A 4 19.58 -21.28 7.77
CA LEU A 4 19.14 -20.01 8.35
C LEU A 4 19.88 -18.82 7.70
N ARG A 5 19.43 -18.44 6.51
CA ARG A 5 19.54 -17.08 5.95
C ARG A 5 18.13 -16.59 5.63
N PRO A 6 17.79 -15.30 5.85
CA PRO A 6 18.67 -14.14 5.87
C PRO A 6 18.64 -13.31 7.17
N THR A 7 19.82 -12.95 7.71
CA THR A 7 19.97 -11.94 8.79
C THR A 7 21.01 -10.85 8.49
N ASN A 8 21.49 -10.82 7.23
CA ASN A 8 22.43 -9.81 6.76
C ASN A 8 21.73 -8.64 6.05
N ASP A 9 20.62 -8.90 5.35
CA ASP A 9 20.00 -7.89 4.49
C ASP A 9 19.31 -6.79 5.30
N HIS A 10 18.65 -7.16 6.42
CA HIS A 10 18.14 -6.21 7.43
C HIS A 10 19.20 -5.21 7.91
N LYS A 11 20.47 -5.62 7.97
CA LYS A 11 21.56 -4.75 8.42
C LYS A 11 22.00 -3.77 7.34
N GLU A 12 21.78 -4.07 6.06
CA GLU A 12 22.21 -3.22 4.95
C GLU A 12 21.26 -2.03 4.75
N SER A 13 19.95 -2.24 4.79
CA SER A 13 18.98 -1.14 4.76
C SER A 13 19.09 -0.25 6.00
N GLU A 14 19.26 -0.84 7.19
CA GLU A 14 19.55 -0.09 8.42
C GLU A 14 20.86 0.72 8.31
N ARG A 15 21.95 0.10 7.83
CA ARG A 15 23.22 0.81 7.60
C ARG A 15 23.06 1.95 6.60
N ARG A 16 22.35 1.73 5.50
CA ARG A 16 22.11 2.73 4.45
C ARG A 16 21.38 3.96 5.00
N LEU A 17 20.32 3.77 5.79
CA LEU A 17 19.61 4.88 6.44
C LEU A 17 20.56 5.70 7.34
N LEU A 18 21.37 5.03 8.15
CA LEU A 18 22.31 5.68 9.08
C LEU A 18 23.43 6.43 8.35
N ASP A 19 23.95 5.87 7.27
CA ASP A 19 25.00 6.51 6.47
C ASP A 19 24.44 7.71 5.68
N GLU A 20 23.22 7.62 5.15
CA GLU A 20 22.51 8.77 4.55
C GLU A 20 22.27 9.90 5.58
N LEU A 21 21.87 9.57 6.82
CA LEU A 21 21.72 10.55 7.91
C LEU A 21 23.07 11.20 8.29
N ARG A 22 24.16 10.42 8.29
CA ARG A 22 25.52 10.94 8.54
C ARG A 22 26.00 11.85 7.42
N VAL A 23 25.75 11.49 6.16
CA VAL A 23 26.05 12.34 5.00
C VAL A 23 25.30 13.66 5.10
N LEU A 24 24.00 13.63 5.41
CA LEU A 24 23.18 14.84 5.65
C LEU A 24 23.74 15.69 6.81
N TYR A 25 24.10 15.07 7.94
CA TYR A 25 24.72 15.78 9.07
C TYR A 25 26.06 16.44 8.70
N THR A 26 26.89 15.77 7.90
CA THR A 26 28.18 16.33 7.45
C THR A 26 28.05 17.40 6.38
N SER A 27 27.03 17.34 5.51
CA SER A 27 26.78 18.36 4.47
C SER A 27 26.21 19.67 5.03
N ARG A 28 25.77 19.68 6.29
CA ARG A 28 25.30 20.85 7.04
C ARG A 28 26.38 21.41 8.00
N ASP A 29 27.66 21.17 7.72
CA ASP A 29 28.80 21.61 8.53
C ASP A 29 28.79 21.09 9.99
N ARG A 30 28.13 19.94 10.24
CA ARG A 30 28.08 19.24 11.54
C ARG A 30 27.53 20.15 12.67
N PRO A 31 26.25 20.57 12.59
CA PRO A 31 25.66 21.49 13.56
C PRO A 31 25.71 20.89 14.97
N SER A 32 25.92 21.74 15.98
CA SER A 32 26.05 21.27 17.36
C SER A 32 24.82 20.49 17.83
N MET A 33 25.03 19.50 18.71
CA MET A 33 23.94 18.72 19.29
C MET A 33 22.93 19.58 20.07
N GLN A 34 23.35 20.76 20.57
CA GLN A 34 22.44 21.76 21.14
C GLN A 34 21.52 22.33 20.05
N HIS A 35 22.08 22.85 18.96
CA HIS A 35 21.31 23.42 17.84
C HIS A 35 20.30 22.41 17.26
N LEU A 36 20.70 21.14 17.08
CA LEU A 36 19.78 20.10 16.65
C LEU A 36 18.70 19.78 17.70
N SER A 37 19.04 19.83 18.99
CA SER A 37 18.08 19.63 20.09
C SER A 37 17.00 20.72 20.08
N ASP A 38 17.41 21.98 19.89
CA ASP A 38 16.52 23.13 19.83
C ASP A 38 15.61 23.10 18.58
N ARG A 39 16.15 22.70 17.40
CA ARG A 39 15.37 22.62 16.15
C ARG A 39 14.42 21.42 16.07
N SER A 40 14.81 20.26 16.59
CA SER A 40 14.02 19.01 16.49
C SER A 40 13.09 18.79 17.69
N ASN A 41 13.21 19.58 18.76
CA ASN A 41 12.57 19.32 20.05
C ASN A 41 12.88 17.90 20.60
N ARG A 42 14.04 17.33 20.25
CA ARG A 42 14.53 16.03 20.75
C ARG A 42 15.72 16.23 21.67
N SER A 43 15.93 15.30 22.60
CA SER A 43 17.06 15.38 23.53
C SER A 43 18.40 15.17 22.82
N LYS A 44 19.47 15.83 23.30
CA LYS A 44 20.84 15.66 22.79
C LYS A 44 21.30 14.20 22.75
N SER A 45 20.93 13.40 23.76
CA SER A 45 21.28 11.98 23.82
C SER A 45 20.52 11.16 22.78
N THR A 46 19.25 11.49 22.50
CA THR A 46 18.50 10.90 21.37
C THR A 46 19.24 11.16 20.06
N ILE A 47 19.56 12.42 19.75
CA ILE A 47 20.20 12.83 18.48
C ILE A 47 21.59 12.18 18.34
N HIS A 48 22.38 12.17 19.41
CA HIS A 48 23.68 11.49 19.44
C HIS A 48 23.56 9.98 19.16
N ASN A 49 22.56 9.30 19.74
CA ASN A 49 22.37 7.86 19.51
C ASN A 49 21.98 7.53 18.06
N VAL A 50 21.23 8.41 17.40
CA VAL A 50 20.89 8.25 15.97
C VAL A 50 22.12 8.47 15.09
N LEU A 51 22.75 9.64 15.19
CA LEU A 51 23.81 10.04 14.26
C LEU A 51 25.15 9.33 14.52
N ILE A 52 25.51 9.13 15.80
CA ILE A 52 26.81 8.59 16.20
C ILE A 52 26.71 7.11 16.55
N SER A 53 25.86 6.73 17.51
CA SER A 53 25.81 5.33 17.99
C SER A 53 25.12 4.36 17.04
N GLY A 54 24.55 4.83 15.92
CA GLY A 54 23.94 3.99 14.89
C GLY A 54 22.68 3.26 15.35
N ARG A 55 21.95 3.79 16.35
CA ARG A 55 20.69 3.19 16.79
C ARG A 55 19.52 3.85 16.07
N ILE A 56 18.81 3.07 15.26
CA ILE A 56 17.61 3.55 14.55
C ILE A 56 16.44 3.69 15.55
N PRO A 57 15.84 4.89 15.68
CA PRO A 57 14.70 5.15 16.55
C PRO A 57 13.39 4.89 15.78
N SER A 58 12.25 5.30 16.31
CA SER A 58 10.99 5.35 15.55
C SER A 58 11.05 6.40 14.44
N TRP A 59 10.25 6.21 13.37
CA TRP A 59 10.15 7.15 12.24
C TRP A 59 10.03 8.62 12.69
N SER A 60 9.14 8.92 13.64
CA SER A 60 8.92 10.28 14.15
C SER A 60 10.17 10.98 14.71
N VAL A 61 11.17 10.22 15.17
CA VAL A 61 12.45 10.78 15.63
C VAL A 61 13.41 10.97 14.46
N VAL A 62 13.36 10.11 13.44
CA VAL A 62 14.11 10.29 12.19
C VAL A 62 13.61 11.53 11.44
N GLU A 63 12.29 11.66 11.30
CA GLU A 63 11.60 12.79 10.65
C GLU A 63 12.02 14.14 11.25
N ASP A 64 11.95 14.29 12.57
CA ASP A 64 12.36 15.53 13.25
C ASP A 64 13.86 15.84 13.09
N ILE A 65 14.73 14.82 13.03
CA ILE A 65 16.18 15.00 12.81
C ILE A 65 16.46 15.39 11.36
N VAL A 66 15.77 14.79 10.38
CA VAL A 66 15.89 15.14 8.95
C VAL A 66 15.40 16.57 8.73
N LEU A 67 14.27 16.96 9.32
CA LEU A 67 13.76 18.33 9.29
C LEU A 67 14.71 19.34 9.96
N ALA A 68 15.29 19.01 11.11
CA ALA A 68 16.27 19.86 11.80
C ALA A 68 17.59 20.02 11.03
N LEU A 69 17.87 19.12 10.08
CA LEU A 69 19.01 19.18 9.14
C LEU A 69 18.63 19.71 7.75
N ASP A 70 17.41 20.22 7.57
CA ASP A 70 16.87 20.71 6.29
C ASP A 70 17.01 19.66 5.17
N GLY A 71 16.71 18.40 5.48
CA GLY A 71 16.79 17.26 4.55
C GLY A 71 15.45 16.89 3.89
N ASP A 72 15.54 16.02 2.88
CA ASP A 72 14.39 15.48 2.13
C ASP A 72 13.66 14.38 2.92
N VAL A 73 12.57 14.75 3.59
CA VAL A 73 11.78 13.85 4.43
C VAL A 73 11.21 12.66 3.64
N ASP A 74 10.74 12.88 2.41
CA ASP A 74 10.12 11.82 1.59
C ASP A 74 11.14 10.76 1.15
N ARG A 75 12.39 11.20 0.88
CA ARG A 75 13.51 10.29 0.59
C ARG A 75 13.91 9.47 1.81
N PHE A 76 14.00 10.08 3.00
CA PHE A 76 14.30 9.36 4.23
C PHE A 76 13.16 8.44 4.68
N ARG A 77 11.90 8.82 4.41
CA ARG A 77 10.70 8.00 4.68
C ARG A 77 10.76 6.68 3.91
N LYS A 78 11.04 6.73 2.61
CA LYS A 78 11.21 5.52 1.77
C LYS A 78 12.34 4.60 2.25
N LEU A 79 13.45 5.16 2.75
CA LEU A 79 14.53 4.38 3.35
C LEU A 79 14.07 3.68 4.64
N TYR A 80 13.30 4.38 5.47
CA TYR A 80 12.76 3.85 6.73
C TYR A 80 11.67 2.79 6.51
N GLU A 81 10.79 2.97 5.53
CA GLU A 81 9.72 2.03 5.16
C GLU A 81 10.27 0.68 4.67
N MET A 82 11.43 0.66 4.01
CA MET A 82 12.13 -0.60 3.67
C MET A 82 12.56 -1.35 4.94
N ILE A 83 13.15 -0.66 5.92
CA ILE A 83 13.59 -1.25 7.19
C ILE A 83 12.38 -1.81 7.98
N ASP A 84 11.28 -1.07 8.07
CA ASP A 84 10.08 -1.57 8.75
C ASP A 84 9.45 -2.76 8.01
N SER A 85 9.48 -2.78 6.66
CA SER A 85 9.01 -3.92 5.85
C SER A 85 9.86 -5.19 6.08
N GLU A 86 11.19 -5.03 6.15
CA GLU A 86 12.14 -6.09 6.46
C GLU A 86 11.97 -6.60 7.91
N ARG A 87 11.85 -5.70 8.90
CA ARG A 87 11.64 -6.05 10.31
C ARG A 87 10.33 -6.80 10.57
N LEU A 88 9.29 -6.51 9.78
CA LEU A 88 8.01 -7.19 9.83
C LEU A 88 7.99 -8.51 9.04
N GLY A 89 9.09 -8.88 8.35
CA GLY A 89 9.16 -10.07 7.51
C GLY A 89 8.19 -10.02 6.32
N LEU A 90 7.77 -8.81 5.88
CA LEU A 90 6.78 -8.67 4.80
C LEU A 90 7.34 -9.10 3.44
N ASN A 91 8.66 -9.02 3.26
CA ASN A 91 9.34 -9.54 2.07
C ASN A 91 9.24 -11.08 2.04
N ASP A 92 9.73 -11.74 3.10
CA ASP A 92 9.68 -13.20 3.26
C ASP A 92 8.25 -13.74 3.13
N ARG A 93 7.26 -13.09 3.77
CA ARG A 93 5.87 -13.53 3.72
C ARG A 93 5.22 -13.30 2.34
N ALA A 94 5.64 -12.28 1.60
CA ALA A 94 5.21 -12.07 0.22
C ALA A 94 5.82 -13.10 -0.75
N GLU A 95 7.06 -13.53 -0.50
CA GLU A 95 7.73 -14.59 -1.27
C GLU A 95 7.16 -15.99 -0.97
N GLU A 96 6.85 -16.27 0.30
CA GLU A 96 6.15 -17.49 0.74
C GLU A 96 4.76 -17.59 0.08
N LEU A 97 3.94 -16.52 0.16
CA LEU A 97 2.64 -16.46 -0.52
C LEU A 97 2.76 -16.56 -2.05
N GLY A 98 3.80 -15.96 -2.64
CA GLY A 98 4.09 -16.13 -4.06
C GLY A 98 4.34 -17.60 -4.43
N SER A 99 5.12 -18.29 -3.60
CA SER A 99 5.47 -19.70 -3.78
C SER A 99 4.27 -20.65 -3.56
N GLU A 100 3.45 -20.41 -2.53
CA GLU A 100 2.20 -21.15 -2.29
C GLU A 100 1.22 -21.03 -3.47
N LEU A 101 1.18 -19.87 -4.12
CA LEU A 101 0.35 -19.60 -5.30
C LEU A 101 1.00 -20.03 -6.63
N GLY A 102 2.16 -20.69 -6.60
CA GLY A 102 2.87 -21.16 -7.79
C GLY A 102 3.39 -20.03 -8.70
N LEU A 103 3.51 -18.81 -8.17
CA LEU A 103 3.98 -17.65 -8.91
C LEU A 103 5.52 -17.68 -9.00
N PRO A 104 6.11 -17.37 -10.17
CA PRO A 104 7.56 -17.35 -10.31
C PRO A 104 8.18 -16.31 -9.38
N ALA A 105 9.25 -16.70 -8.69
CA ALA A 105 9.95 -15.86 -7.72
C ALA A 105 10.59 -14.63 -8.41
N SER A 106 9.84 -13.52 -8.43
CA SER A 106 10.23 -12.19 -8.94
C SER A 106 10.42 -12.08 -10.47
N ARG A 107 9.80 -11.16 -11.23
CA ARG A 107 8.65 -10.27 -11.00
C ARG A 107 8.19 -9.68 -12.36
N HIS A 108 7.34 -10.34 -13.16
CA HIS A 108 6.71 -9.80 -14.39
C HIS A 108 5.40 -10.54 -14.75
N THR A 109 4.40 -9.89 -15.39
CA THR A 109 3.10 -10.53 -15.72
C THR A 109 2.32 -9.86 -16.89
N GLN A 110 2.49 -10.17 -18.16
CA GLN A 110 1.82 -9.41 -19.25
C GLN A 110 0.26 -9.58 -19.25
N VAL A 111 -0.59 -8.54 -19.09
CA VAL A 111 -2.09 -8.63 -19.29
C VAL A 111 -2.43 -8.50 -20.77
N SER A 112 -1.71 -9.27 -21.62
CA SER A 112 -1.50 -8.97 -23.04
C SER A 112 -0.41 -7.79 -23.09
N GLU A 113 0.47 -7.63 -24.10
CA GLU A 113 1.65 -6.69 -24.31
C GLU A 113 2.42 -5.91 -23.21
N THR A 114 1.91 -5.53 -22.04
CA THR A 114 2.77 -5.07 -20.90
C THR A 114 2.14 -5.45 -19.54
N HIS A 115 2.73 -5.10 -18.38
CA HIS A 115 2.79 -6.05 -17.26
C HIS A 115 2.05 -5.71 -15.92
N ILE A 116 1.22 -6.66 -15.45
CA ILE A 116 0.69 -6.88 -14.08
C ILE A 116 1.78 -7.27 -13.07
N VAL A 117 2.82 -6.48 -12.94
CA VAL A 117 3.90 -6.83 -12.02
C VAL A 117 3.47 -6.68 -10.54
N SER A 118 3.84 -7.59 -9.62
CA SER A 118 3.54 -7.46 -8.17
C SER A 118 4.66 -7.92 -7.22
N HIS A 119 4.94 -7.13 -6.17
CA HIS A 119 5.88 -7.33 -5.03
C HIS A 119 5.52 -6.26 -3.99
N GLY A 120 5.89 -6.49 -2.72
CA GLY A 120 6.16 -5.41 -1.76
C GLY A 120 4.97 -4.46 -1.55
N GLY A 121 3.75 -4.97 -1.70
CA GLY A 121 2.51 -4.23 -1.46
C GLY A 121 1.83 -3.57 -2.67
N ALA A 122 2.31 -3.73 -3.92
CA ALA A 122 1.65 -3.11 -5.10
C ALA A 122 1.58 -4.01 -6.35
N VAL A 123 0.46 -3.89 -7.10
CA VAL A 123 0.06 -4.65 -8.29
C VAL A 123 -0.12 -3.70 -9.50
N TYR A 124 0.30 -4.09 -10.71
CA TYR A 124 0.15 -3.31 -11.98
C TYR A 124 -0.83 -3.96 -12.99
N ILE A 125 -1.01 -3.41 -14.22
CA ILE A 125 -1.74 -3.95 -15.42
C ILE A 125 -1.12 -3.41 -16.75
N GLN A 126 -1.29 -4.05 -17.93
CA GLN A 126 -1.18 -3.46 -19.32
C GLN A 126 -1.57 -4.49 -20.44
N SER A 127 -1.66 -4.17 -21.77
CA SER A 127 -2.36 -5.04 -22.80
C SER A 127 -1.79 -5.19 -24.28
N GLY A 128 -2.14 -6.30 -25.01
CA GLY A 128 -1.82 -6.78 -26.40
C GLY A 128 -1.02 -8.14 -26.64
N GLY A 129 -1.60 -9.36 -26.56
CA GLY A 129 -0.88 -10.66 -26.61
C GLY A 129 -1.57 -11.96 -26.11
N VAL A 130 -2.67 -11.91 -25.35
CA VAL A 130 -3.60 -13.03 -24.97
C VAL A 130 -3.06 -14.11 -23.99
N PRO A 131 -3.74 -14.39 -22.85
CA PRO A 131 -3.91 -13.54 -21.68
C PRO A 131 -3.33 -14.21 -20.39
N PRO A 132 -3.12 -13.50 -19.28
CA PRO A 132 -3.05 -14.13 -17.98
C PRO A 132 -4.48 -14.32 -17.48
N PHE A 133 -4.77 -15.55 -17.07
CA PHE A 133 -6.06 -15.93 -16.53
C PHE A 133 -6.25 -15.25 -15.18
N ASN A 134 -7.01 -14.14 -15.15
CA ASN A 134 -7.52 -13.59 -13.91
C ASN A 134 -8.94 -14.16 -13.69
N PRO A 135 -9.11 -15.21 -12.84
CA PRO A 135 -10.42 -15.82 -12.63
C PRO A 135 -11.47 -14.83 -12.09
N LEU A 136 -11.01 -13.71 -11.51
CA LEU A 136 -11.84 -12.60 -11.04
C LEU A 136 -12.61 -11.90 -12.17
N THR A 137 -11.95 -11.63 -13.30
CA THR A 137 -12.55 -10.88 -14.41
C THR A 137 -13.30 -11.77 -15.39
N ALA A 138 -13.12 -13.09 -15.32
CA ALA A 138 -13.89 -14.05 -16.11
C ALA A 138 -15.32 -14.23 -15.56
N SER A 139 -15.48 -14.18 -14.24
CA SER A 139 -16.76 -14.31 -13.55
C SER A 139 -17.46 -12.97 -13.29
N ALA A 140 -16.70 -11.88 -13.10
CA ALA A 140 -17.27 -10.57 -12.85
C ALA A 140 -17.89 -9.97 -14.14
N PRO A 141 -19.05 -9.29 -14.04
CA PRO A 141 -19.64 -8.53 -15.13
C PRO A 141 -18.66 -7.53 -15.79
N PRO A 142 -18.62 -7.42 -17.14
CA PRO A 142 -17.63 -6.59 -17.85
C PRO A 142 -17.64 -5.11 -17.46
N ASP A 143 -18.80 -4.57 -17.07
CA ASP A 143 -18.98 -3.21 -16.57
C ASP A 143 -18.21 -2.97 -15.25
N LEU A 144 -18.21 -3.96 -14.33
CA LEU A 144 -17.46 -3.88 -13.08
C LEU A 144 -15.95 -4.02 -13.31
N VAL A 145 -15.54 -4.88 -14.25
CA VAL A 145 -14.13 -5.02 -14.65
C VAL A 145 -13.60 -3.69 -15.21
N SER A 146 -14.35 -3.08 -16.14
CA SER A 146 -13.97 -1.79 -16.74
C SER A 146 -13.88 -0.64 -15.73
N LEU A 147 -14.77 -0.61 -14.73
CA LEU A 147 -14.70 0.35 -13.61
C LEU A 147 -13.43 0.14 -12.76
N TYR A 148 -13.06 -1.10 -12.46
CA TYR A 148 -11.86 -1.42 -11.70
C TYR A 148 -10.57 -1.06 -12.46
N GLU A 149 -10.47 -1.43 -13.74
CA GLU A 149 -9.33 -1.07 -14.61
C GLU A 149 -9.16 0.45 -14.73
N SER A 150 -10.28 1.18 -14.87
CA SER A 150 -10.29 2.64 -14.88
C SER A 150 -9.76 3.22 -13.56
N ALA A 151 -10.13 2.63 -12.42
CA ALA A 151 -9.62 3.05 -11.11
C ALA A 151 -8.11 2.81 -10.97
N CYS A 152 -7.60 1.68 -11.45
CA CYS A 152 -6.17 1.38 -11.48
C CYS A 152 -5.40 2.38 -12.36
N ALA A 153 -5.92 2.72 -13.55
CA ALA A 153 -5.30 3.72 -14.43
C ALA A 153 -5.27 5.13 -13.81
N ALA A 154 -6.35 5.52 -13.12
CA ALA A 154 -6.39 6.77 -12.37
C ALA A 154 -5.36 6.80 -11.21
N HIS A 155 -5.14 5.67 -10.54
CA HIS A 155 -4.15 5.59 -9.46
C HIS A 155 -2.72 5.71 -9.97
N ALA A 156 -2.39 4.99 -11.04
CA ALA A 156 -1.06 4.99 -11.66
C ALA A 156 -0.64 6.37 -12.20
N THR A 157 -1.61 7.24 -12.51
CA THR A 157 -1.38 8.62 -12.96
C THR A 157 -1.40 9.67 -11.83
N GLY A 158 -1.53 9.24 -10.56
CA GLY A 158 -1.63 10.14 -9.41
C GLY A 158 -2.98 10.84 -9.26
N ALA A 159 -3.98 10.48 -10.06
CA ALA A 159 -5.34 11.02 -9.99
C ALA A 159 -6.15 10.38 -8.84
N HIS A 160 -5.64 10.52 -7.61
CA HIS A 160 -6.13 9.82 -6.41
C HIS A 160 -7.60 10.12 -6.10
N ALA A 161 -8.11 11.32 -6.39
CA ALA A 161 -9.54 11.65 -6.27
C ALA A 161 -10.40 10.86 -7.27
N ALA A 162 -9.97 10.77 -8.53
CA ALA A 162 -10.67 9.98 -9.56
C ALA A 162 -10.62 8.48 -9.23
N THR A 163 -9.49 7.98 -8.71
CA THR A 163 -9.37 6.60 -8.20
C THR A 163 -10.46 6.30 -7.17
N GLN A 164 -10.63 7.17 -6.17
CA GLN A 164 -11.61 6.96 -5.11
C GLN A 164 -13.06 7.11 -5.61
N GLY A 165 -13.33 8.02 -6.56
CA GLY A 165 -14.62 8.09 -7.25
C GLY A 165 -14.98 6.81 -8.00
N LEU A 166 -14.02 6.23 -8.73
CA LEU A 166 -14.22 4.99 -9.49
C LEU A 166 -14.35 3.77 -8.57
N VAL A 167 -13.56 3.68 -7.49
CA VAL A 167 -13.74 2.65 -6.45
C VAL A 167 -15.11 2.78 -5.79
N ARG A 168 -15.59 3.98 -5.48
CA ARG A 168 -16.93 4.18 -4.92
C ARG A 168 -18.01 3.73 -5.90
N ALA A 169 -17.93 4.12 -7.17
CA ALA A 169 -18.88 3.69 -8.20
C ALA A 169 -18.90 2.15 -8.37
N LEU A 170 -17.74 1.49 -8.29
CA LEU A 170 -17.64 0.03 -8.30
C LEU A 170 -18.30 -0.62 -7.08
N ILE A 171 -18.06 -0.09 -5.88
CA ILE A 171 -18.70 -0.54 -4.64
C ILE A 171 -20.23 -0.39 -4.74
N GLU A 172 -20.70 0.76 -5.24
CA GLU A 172 -22.12 1.03 -5.43
C GLU A 172 -22.76 0.08 -6.47
N ALA A 173 -22.08 -0.20 -7.58
CA ALA A 173 -22.55 -1.12 -8.60
C ALA A 173 -22.58 -2.59 -8.15
N ILE A 174 -21.64 -3.01 -7.29
CA ILE A 174 -21.68 -4.34 -6.63
C ILE A 174 -22.87 -4.42 -5.67
N GLY A 175 -23.06 -3.41 -4.82
CA GLY A 175 -24.17 -3.38 -3.86
C GLY A 175 -25.56 -3.38 -4.52
N ALA A 176 -25.75 -2.57 -5.56
CA ALA A 176 -27.02 -2.49 -6.29
C ALA A 176 -27.42 -3.81 -6.98
N ARG A 177 -26.44 -4.63 -7.41
CA ARG A 177 -26.68 -5.95 -8.02
C ARG A 177 -27.18 -7.00 -7.03
N GLU A 178 -26.86 -6.85 -5.74
CA GLU A 178 -27.26 -7.79 -4.68
C GLU A 178 -28.64 -7.48 -4.07
N THR A 179 -29.26 -6.35 -4.45
CA THR A 179 -30.52 -5.85 -3.88
C THR A 179 -31.55 -5.45 -4.94
N ASP A 180 -31.37 -5.88 -6.19
CA ASP A 180 -32.21 -5.50 -7.33
C ASP A 180 -32.41 -3.97 -7.47
N GLY A 181 -31.38 -3.19 -7.12
CA GLY A 181 -31.36 -1.72 -7.25
C GLY A 181 -31.87 -0.92 -6.04
N HIS A 182 -31.97 -1.51 -4.85
CA HIS A 182 -32.14 -0.75 -3.60
C HIS A 182 -30.82 -0.10 -3.15
N ASP A 183 -30.77 0.49 -1.94
CA ASP A 183 -29.59 1.21 -1.43
C ASP A 183 -28.31 0.36 -1.61
N PRO A 184 -27.27 0.88 -2.32
CA PRO A 184 -26.05 0.12 -2.52
C PRO A 184 -25.34 -0.30 -1.22
N LEU A 185 -25.55 0.41 -0.12
CA LEU A 185 -25.03 0.02 1.19
C LEU A 185 -25.77 -1.20 1.77
N ASP A 186 -27.08 -1.32 1.56
CA ASP A 186 -27.86 -2.49 1.95
C ASP A 186 -27.39 -3.76 1.22
N GLY A 187 -26.88 -3.63 -0.01
CA GLY A 187 -26.25 -4.74 -0.73
C GLY A 187 -24.95 -5.21 -0.11
N LEU A 188 -24.11 -4.30 0.38
CA LEU A 188 -22.91 -4.67 1.15
C LEU A 188 -23.27 -5.32 2.50
N HIS A 189 -24.35 -4.85 3.14
CA HIS A 189 -24.88 -5.47 4.36
C HIS A 189 -25.46 -6.87 4.08
N THR A 190 -26.10 -7.08 2.93
CA THR A 190 -26.62 -8.39 2.48
C THR A 190 -25.49 -9.37 2.16
N LEU A 191 -24.47 -8.95 1.41
CA LEU A 191 -23.26 -9.75 1.17
C LEU A 191 -22.56 -10.17 2.47
N ARG A 192 -22.53 -9.27 3.46
CA ARG A 192 -21.99 -9.53 4.79
C ARG A 192 -22.85 -10.51 5.59
N SER A 193 -24.18 -10.41 5.54
CA SER A 193 -25.08 -11.32 6.26
C SER A 193 -25.07 -12.75 5.69
N ARG A 194 -24.74 -12.89 4.39
CA ARG A 194 -24.52 -14.16 3.69
C ARG A 194 -23.12 -14.75 3.90
N GLU A 195 -22.27 -14.13 4.72
CA GLU A 195 -20.86 -14.49 4.97
C GLU A 195 -19.93 -14.47 3.74
N VAL A 196 -20.40 -13.97 2.59
CA VAL A 196 -19.62 -13.86 1.32
C VAL A 196 -18.41 -12.95 1.51
N ILE A 197 -18.57 -11.86 2.29
CA ILE A 197 -17.47 -10.97 2.69
C ILE A 197 -16.96 -11.41 4.07
N PRO A 198 -15.72 -11.92 4.20
CA PRO A 198 -15.17 -12.33 5.49
C PRO A 198 -15.17 -11.19 6.51
N ALA A 199 -15.44 -11.49 7.79
CA ALA A 199 -15.52 -10.48 8.85
C ALA A 199 -14.28 -9.56 8.97
N ARG A 200 -13.09 -10.06 8.60
CA ARG A 200 -11.83 -9.29 8.53
C ARG A 200 -11.81 -8.21 7.43
N VAL A 201 -12.58 -8.39 6.36
CA VAL A 201 -12.77 -7.40 5.27
C VAL A 201 -13.83 -6.36 5.68
N ALA A 202 -14.83 -6.77 6.47
CA ALA A 202 -15.94 -5.91 6.89
C ALA A 202 -15.52 -4.69 7.75
N ILE A 203 -14.41 -4.75 8.49
CA ILE A 203 -13.90 -3.62 9.30
C ILE A 203 -13.44 -2.44 8.41
N ARG A 204 -13.22 -2.65 7.11
CA ARG A 204 -12.77 -1.60 6.18
C ARG A 204 -13.80 -1.17 5.13
N GLY A 205 -14.92 -1.86 4.94
CA GLY A 205 -15.86 -1.54 3.86
C GLY A 205 -16.58 -0.20 4.03
N GLU A 206 -17.29 -0.02 5.15
CA GLU A 206 -17.93 1.25 5.50
C GLU A 206 -16.90 2.40 5.60
N PHE A 207 -15.69 2.09 6.05
CA PHE A 207 -14.58 3.05 6.13
C PHE A 207 -14.10 3.50 4.75
N VAL A 208 -13.83 2.58 3.82
CA VAL A 208 -13.41 2.87 2.45
C VAL A 208 -14.51 3.60 1.68
N HIS A 209 -15.77 3.18 1.83
CA HIS A 209 -16.91 3.88 1.22
C HIS A 209 -17.04 5.32 1.75
N ARG A 210 -16.96 5.53 3.07
CA ARG A 210 -17.00 6.87 3.69
C ARG A 210 -15.83 7.74 3.24
N LEU A 211 -14.62 7.21 3.31
CA LEU A 211 -13.37 7.87 2.89
C LEU A 211 -13.41 8.29 1.42
N ALA A 212 -13.85 7.40 0.53
CA ALA A 212 -14.04 7.71 -0.88
C ALA A 212 -15.16 8.75 -1.10
N SER A 213 -16.26 8.67 -0.36
CA SER A 213 -17.36 9.65 -0.41
C SER A 213 -16.90 11.03 0.06
N ASP A 214 -16.11 11.12 1.12
CA ASP A 214 -15.53 12.36 1.65
C ASP A 214 -14.57 13.03 0.64
N VAL A 215 -13.68 12.24 0.02
CA VAL A 215 -12.77 12.73 -1.02
C VAL A 215 -13.52 13.17 -2.28
N VAL A 216 -14.52 12.41 -2.74
CA VAL A 216 -15.36 12.77 -3.90
C VAL A 216 -16.19 14.03 -3.63
N ARG A 217 -16.66 14.23 -2.39
CA ARG A 217 -17.39 15.44 -1.96
C ARG A 217 -16.45 16.63 -1.66
N GLY A 218 -15.14 16.45 -1.74
CA GLY A 218 -14.15 17.47 -1.42
C GLY A 218 -14.07 17.85 0.07
N THR A 219 -14.64 17.04 0.99
CA THR A 219 -14.58 17.30 2.44
C THR A 219 -13.21 16.94 3.03
N ARG A 220 -12.40 16.16 2.28
CA ARG A 220 -11.03 15.77 2.62
C ARG A 220 -10.17 15.72 1.35
N PRO A 221 -8.90 16.18 1.37
CA PRO A 221 -7.99 16.00 0.24
C PRO A 221 -7.61 14.51 0.06
N PRO A 222 -7.50 14.02 -1.18
CA PRO A 222 -7.07 12.64 -1.45
C PRO A 222 -5.61 12.43 -1.05
N ARG A 223 -5.29 11.24 -0.52
CA ARG A 223 -3.90 10.80 -0.29
C ARG A 223 -3.57 9.57 -1.15
N PRO A 224 -2.28 9.32 -1.47
CA PRO A 224 -1.88 8.11 -2.19
C PRO A 224 -2.33 6.83 -1.48
N ASP A 225 -2.03 6.70 -0.19
CA ASP A 225 -2.36 5.55 0.66
C ASP A 225 -3.87 5.28 0.71
N ASP A 226 -4.67 6.36 0.83
CA ASP A 226 -6.13 6.30 0.84
C ASP A 226 -6.65 5.65 -0.46
N SER A 227 -6.04 5.98 -1.62
CA SER A 227 -6.42 5.42 -2.92
C SER A 227 -5.91 3.99 -3.16
N ALA A 228 -4.73 3.63 -2.65
CA ALA A 228 -4.21 2.26 -2.70
C ALA A 228 -5.02 1.30 -1.81
N ALA A 229 -5.42 1.75 -0.62
CA ALA A 229 -6.31 1.01 0.27
C ALA A 229 -7.70 0.82 -0.35
N ALA A 230 -8.22 1.84 -1.04
CA ALA A 230 -9.49 1.76 -1.77
C ALA A 230 -9.44 0.71 -2.90
N LEU A 231 -8.40 0.72 -3.74
CA LEU A 231 -8.21 -0.31 -4.79
C LEU A 231 -8.07 -1.72 -4.23
N SER A 232 -7.30 -1.89 -3.14
CA SER A 232 -7.14 -3.19 -2.49
C SER A 232 -8.46 -3.75 -1.96
N PHE A 233 -9.33 -2.88 -1.44
CA PHE A 233 -10.67 -3.25 -1.00
C PHE A 233 -11.62 -3.57 -2.16
N ALA A 234 -11.58 -2.77 -3.24
CA ALA A 234 -12.32 -3.04 -4.47
C ALA A 234 -12.01 -4.42 -5.07
N LEU A 235 -10.72 -4.78 -5.15
CA LEU A 235 -10.27 -6.09 -5.62
C LEU A 235 -10.77 -7.21 -4.70
N ALA A 236 -10.70 -7.02 -3.38
CA ALA A 236 -11.17 -8.00 -2.41
C ALA A 236 -12.70 -8.21 -2.49
N LEU A 237 -13.50 -7.16 -2.72
CA LEU A 237 -14.94 -7.30 -2.94
C LEU A 237 -15.25 -8.08 -4.22
N LEU A 238 -14.64 -7.73 -5.35
CA LEU A 238 -14.80 -8.48 -6.60
C LEU A 238 -14.42 -9.95 -6.42
N SER A 239 -13.40 -10.23 -5.60
CA SER A 239 -12.99 -11.59 -5.23
C SER A 239 -14.04 -12.34 -4.44
N CYS A 240 -14.54 -11.75 -3.36
CA CYS A 240 -15.56 -12.37 -2.53
C CYS A 240 -16.85 -12.66 -3.32
N VAL A 241 -17.31 -11.72 -4.14
CA VAL A 241 -18.60 -11.83 -4.84
C VAL A 241 -18.53 -12.78 -6.05
N TYR A 242 -17.43 -12.78 -6.81
CA TYR A 242 -17.37 -13.47 -8.11
C TYR A 242 -16.39 -14.67 -8.19
N LEU A 243 -15.60 -14.97 -7.14
CA LEU A 243 -14.84 -16.24 -7.08
C LEU A 243 -15.48 -17.33 -6.22
N ASP A 244 -16.35 -16.99 -5.25
CA ASP A 244 -17.00 -17.99 -4.39
C ASP A 244 -18.14 -18.66 -5.17
N GLY A 245 -17.74 -19.51 -6.12
CA GLY A 245 -18.54 -20.04 -7.23
C GLY A 245 -19.66 -20.99 -6.81
N ARG A 246 -20.66 -20.45 -6.12
CA ARG A 246 -21.96 -21.09 -5.94
C ARG A 246 -22.85 -20.75 -7.15
N PRO A 247 -23.40 -21.76 -7.85
CA PRO A 247 -24.41 -21.55 -8.88
C PRO A 247 -25.76 -21.10 -8.29
#